data_AF-A0A2G6UDK0-F1
#
_entry.id   AF-A0A2G6UDK0-F1
#
_cell.length_a   1.000
_cell.length_b   1.000
_cell.length_c   1.000
_cell.angle_alpha   90.00
_cell.angle_beta   90.00
_cell.angle_gamma   90.00
#
_symmetry.space_group_name_H-M   'P 1'
#
loop_
_entity.id
_entity.type
_entity.pdbx_description
1 polymer ?
#
loop_
_entity_poly.entity_id
_entity_poly.type
_entity_poly.pdbx_seq_one_letter_code
_entity_poly.pdbx_strand_id
1 'polypeptide(L)'
;MKRVSAFYCIGLAVLNLIMDTIHTRFTFFDIFFVILAGLPLLVDKKWLYQLFGGIISIISLYVLFAVFASHIKNGQQEQLQPLWTYGMGYVLSIITLCFGVMMTGIININYKKIAV
;
A
#
# COMPACT_ATOMS: atom_id res chain seq x y z
N MET A 1 2.54 16.26 2.86
CA MET A 1 1.89 14.93 2.70
C MET A 1 2.83 13.86 2.20
N LYS A 2 3.60 14.08 1.13
CA LYS A 2 4.46 13.06 0.52
C LYS A 2 5.37 12.30 1.51
N ARG A 3 5.98 13.01 2.47
CA ARG A 3 6.77 12.40 3.55
C ARG A 3 5.94 11.53 4.49
N VAL A 4 4.74 11.98 4.88
CA VAL A 4 3.80 11.20 5.72
C VAL A 4 3.34 9.93 5.00
N SER A 5 3.01 10.03 3.71
CA SER A 5 2.68 8.87 2.87
C SER A 5 3.85 7.89 2.74
N ALA A 6 5.08 8.41 2.60
CA ALA A 6 6.28 7.57 2.56
C ALA A 6 6.52 6.87 3.91
N PHE A 7 6.35 7.57 5.03
CA PHE A 7 6.40 6.97 6.37
C PHE A 7 5.36 5.86 6.55
N TYR A 8 4.13 6.06 6.07
CA TYR A 8 3.11 5.02 6.07
C TYR A 8 3.56 3.78 5.29
N CYS A 9 4.11 3.95 4.08
CA CYS A 9 4.57 2.84 3.25
C CYS A 9 5.75 2.08 3.88
N ILE A 10 6.70 2.79 4.50
CA ILE A 10 7.80 2.17 5.26
C ILE A 10 7.25 1.41 6.45
N GLY A 11 6.33 2.00 7.21
CA GLY A 11 5.69 1.33 8.35
C GLY A 11 5.00 0.03 7.93
N LEU A 12 4.28 0.05 6.80
CA LEU A 12 3.63 -1.13 6.24
C LEU A 12 4.64 -2.22 5.82
N ALA A 13 5.72 -1.83 5.14
CA ALA A 13 6.79 -2.74 4.75
C ALA A 13 7.50 -3.38 5.95
N VAL A 14 7.76 -2.58 7.00
CA VAL A 14 8.35 -3.07 8.26
C VAL A 14 7.38 -3.98 9.00
N LEU A 15 6.08 -3.67 9.02
CA LEU A 15 5.08 -4.53 9.65
C LEU A 15 4.99 -5.89 8.95
N ASN A 16 5.05 -5.89 7.61
CA ASN A 16 5.06 -7.11 6.81
C ASN A 16 6.31 -7.95 7.11
N LEU A 17 7.49 -7.30 7.14
CA LEU A 17 8.76 -7.93 7.51
C LEU A 17 8.70 -8.58 8.91
N ILE A 18 8.13 -7.88 9.90
CA ILE A 18 7.96 -8.40 11.26
C ILE A 18 7.05 -9.63 11.24
N MET A 19 5.94 -9.60 10.51
CA MET A 19 5.01 -10.72 10.42
C MET A 19 5.67 -11.94 9.78
N ASP A 20 6.42 -11.75 8.68
CA ASP A 20 7.15 -12.83 8.00
C ASP A 20 8.30 -13.40 8.86
N THR A 21 8.95 -12.54 9.65
CA THR A 21 9.98 -12.96 10.63
C THR A 21 9.37 -13.85 11.72
N ILE A 22 8.22 -13.46 12.27
CA ILE A 22 7.50 -14.22 13.31
C ILE A 22 7.02 -15.57 12.76
N HIS A 23 6.59 -15.62 11.51
CA HIS A 23 6.14 -16.86 10.84
C HIS A 23 7.29 -17.68 10.21
N THR A 24 8.56 -17.37 10.50
CA THR A 24 9.76 -18.07 9.98
C THR A 24 9.85 -18.14 8.46
N ARG A 25 9.17 -17.25 7.74
CA ARG A 25 9.21 -17.11 6.26
C ARG A 25 10.06 -15.93 5.82
N PHE A 26 11.02 -15.53 6.65
CA PHE A 26 11.91 -14.41 6.36
C PHE A 26 12.67 -14.66 5.06
N THR A 27 12.46 -13.81 4.05
CA THR A 27 13.20 -13.86 2.80
C THR A 27 14.07 -12.62 2.64
N PHE A 28 15.21 -12.77 1.96
CA PHE A 28 16.11 -11.64 1.67
C PHE A 28 15.41 -10.53 0.87
N PHE A 29 14.35 -10.89 0.14
CA PHE A 29 13.50 -9.95 -0.60
C PHE A 29 12.76 -8.97 0.32
N ASP A 30 12.40 -9.36 1.53
CA ASP A 30 11.65 -8.50 2.44
C ASP A 30 12.52 -7.31 2.92
N ILE A 31 13.81 -7.55 3.16
CA ILE A 31 14.79 -6.50 3.47
C ILE A 31 14.93 -5.52 2.30
N PHE A 32 15.00 -6.05 1.07
CA PHE A 32 15.10 -5.22 -0.13
C PHE A 32 13.89 -4.30 -0.27
N PHE A 33 12.68 -4.80 0.02
CA PHE A 33 11.45 -4.00 0.02
C PHE A 33 11.47 -2.88 1.05
N VAL A 34 11.98 -3.10 2.26
CA VAL A 34 12.11 -2.04 3.28
C VAL A 34 13.08 -0.95 2.80
N ILE A 35 14.23 -1.33 2.24
CA ILE A 35 15.22 -0.36 1.72
C ILE A 35 14.61 0.43 0.56
N LEU A 36 13.91 -0.25 -0.36
CA LEU A 36 13.26 0.40 -1.50
C LEU A 36 12.19 1.39 -1.01
N ALA A 37 11.35 0.99 -0.05
CA ALA A 37 10.33 1.86 0.55
C ALA A 37 10.93 3.07 1.28
N GLY A 38 12.15 2.94 1.83
CA GLY A 38 12.93 4.01 2.45
C GLY A 38 13.58 4.98 1.46
N LEU A 39 13.83 4.55 0.22
CA LEU A 39 14.56 5.30 -0.81
C LEU A 39 13.96 6.70 -1.10
N PRO A 40 12.63 6.88 -1.22
CA PRO A 40 12.03 8.20 -1.46
C PRO A 40 12.35 9.20 -0.35
N LEU A 41 12.45 8.74 0.90
CA LEU A 41 12.74 9.55 2.07
C LEU A 41 14.22 9.94 2.17
N LEU A 42 15.13 9.05 1.76
CA LEU A 42 16.58 9.30 1.79
C LEU A 42 17.03 10.28 0.71
N VAL A 43 16.50 10.14 -0.50
CA VAL A 43 16.93 10.91 -1.67
C VAL A 43 16.19 12.25 -1.79
N ASP A 44 15.01 12.36 -1.18
CA ASP A 44 14.12 13.53 -1.14
C ASP A 44 13.86 14.21 -2.49
N LYS A 45 13.99 13.47 -3.60
CA LYS A 45 13.74 13.97 -4.95
C LYS A 45 12.26 13.82 -5.29
N LYS A 46 11.63 14.93 -5.70
CA LYS A 46 10.20 14.99 -6.06
C LYS A 46 9.76 13.91 -7.07
N TRP A 47 10.58 13.66 -8.10
CA TRP A 47 10.28 12.64 -9.12
C TRP A 47 10.29 11.22 -8.54
N LEU A 48 11.15 10.95 -7.56
CA LEU A 48 11.28 9.64 -6.93
C LEU A 48 10.02 9.31 -6.11
N TYR A 49 9.47 10.28 -5.37
CA TYR A 49 8.15 10.14 -4.72
C TYR A 49 7.02 9.88 -5.71
N GLN A 50 7.07 10.51 -6.90
CA GLN A 50 6.05 10.31 -7.92
C GLN A 50 6.11 8.91 -8.53
N LEU A 51 7.30 8.44 -8.86
CA LEU A 51 7.52 7.11 -9.40
C LEU A 51 7.06 6.05 -8.39
N PHE A 52 7.48 6.19 -7.14
CA PHE A 52 7.09 5.28 -6.06
C PHE A 52 5.59 5.27 -5.79
N GLY A 53 4.98 6.45 -5.64
CA GLY A 53 3.54 6.57 -5.45
C GLY A 53 2.74 5.98 -6.60
N GLY A 54 3.23 6.13 -7.84
CA GLY A 54 2.63 5.56 -9.04
C GLY A 54 2.66 4.03 -9.02
N ILE A 55 3.82 3.44 -8.73
CA ILE A 55 3.97 1.98 -8.61
C ILE A 55 3.04 1.43 -7.52
N ILE A 56 3.05 2.04 -6.33
CA ILE A 56 2.19 1.62 -5.21
C ILE A 56 0.71 1.69 -5.58
N SER A 57 0.30 2.75 -6.30
CA SER A 57 -1.09 2.91 -6.74
C SER A 57 -1.48 1.83 -7.74
N ILE A 58 -0.61 1.51 -8.71
CA ILE A 58 -0.85 0.45 -9.70
C ILE A 58 -0.97 -0.92 -9.01
N ILE A 59 -0.06 -1.24 -8.07
CA ILE A 59 -0.10 -2.48 -7.30
C ILE A 59 -1.39 -2.56 -6.47
N SER A 60 -1.76 -1.49 -5.78
CA SER A 60 -2.97 -1.45 -4.95
C SER A 60 -4.23 -1.65 -5.79
N LEU A 61 -4.27 -1.05 -6.98
CA LEU A 61 -5.37 -1.20 -7.93
C LEU A 61 -5.44 -2.64 -8.46
N TYR A 62 -4.29 -3.25 -8.77
CA TYR A 62 -4.21 -4.66 -9.15
C TYR A 62 -4.73 -5.59 -8.04
N VAL A 63 -4.31 -5.38 -6.79
CA VAL A 63 -4.78 -6.17 -5.64
C VAL A 63 -6.29 -6.01 -5.47
N LEU A 64 -6.82 -4.80 -5.59
CA LEU A 64 -8.26 -4.55 -5.53
C LEU A 64 -9.02 -5.34 -6.61
N PHE A 65 -8.51 -5.34 -7.85
CA PHE A 65 -9.07 -6.17 -8.94
C PHE A 65 -8.94 -7.67 -8.68
N ALA A 66 -7.81 -8.14 -8.14
CA ALA A 66 -7.60 -9.55 -7.82
C ALA A 66 -8.56 -10.02 -6.72
N VAL A 67 -8.74 -9.22 -5.67
CA VAL A 67 -9.70 -9.48 -4.60
C VAL A 67 -11.13 -9.48 -5.16
N PHE A 68 -11.49 -8.52 -6.01
CA PHE A 68 -12.79 -8.49 -6.68
C PHE A 68 -13.05 -9.73 -7.54
N ALA A 69 -12.09 -10.12 -8.38
CA ALA A 69 -12.19 -11.30 -9.24
C ALA A 69 -12.32 -12.59 -8.42
N SER A 70 -11.58 -12.69 -7.30
CA SER A 70 -11.68 -13.84 -6.39
C SER A 70 -13.04 -13.93 -5.71
N HIS A 71 -13.68 -12.79 -5.39
CA HIS A 71 -15.03 -12.76 -4.83
C HIS A 71 -16.08 -13.23 -5.83
N ILE A 72 -15.98 -12.81 -7.11
CA ILE A 72 -16.87 -13.28 -8.18
C ILE A 72 -16.73 -14.80 -8.38
N LYS A 73 -15.50 -15.31 -8.35
CA LYS A 73 -15.21 -16.74 -8.53
C LYS A 73 -15.71 -17.59 -7.34
N ASN A 74 -15.54 -17.11 -6.12
CA ASN A 74 -16.00 -17.80 -4.90
C ASN A 74 -17.50 -17.64 -4.65
N GLY A 75 -18.18 -16.69 -5.28
CA GLY A 75 -19.65 -16.67 -5.32
C GLY A 75 -20.25 -17.90 -6.02
N GLN A 76 -19.46 -18.64 -6.81
CA GLN A 76 -19.88 -19.88 -7.49
C GLN A 76 -19.42 -21.17 -6.77
N GLN A 77 -18.56 -21.06 -5.77
CA GLN A 77 -17.95 -22.21 -5.08
C GLN A 77 -17.99 -21.91 -3.59
N GLU A 78 -18.85 -22.60 -2.82
CA GLU A 78 -19.06 -22.44 -1.37
C GLU A 78 -17.79 -22.65 -0.55
N GLN A 79 -16.82 -21.76 -0.70
CA GLN A 79 -15.56 -21.78 0.01
C GLN A 79 -15.61 -20.61 0.98
N LEU A 80 -15.94 -20.98 2.21
CA LEU A 80 -16.09 -20.16 3.41
C LEU A 80 -14.71 -19.62 3.87
N GLN A 81 -13.94 -19.03 2.95
CA GLN A 81 -12.83 -18.18 3.37
C GLN A 81 -13.43 -17.02 4.17
N PRO A 82 -12.89 -16.72 5.36
CA PRO A 82 -13.53 -15.80 6.27
C PRO A 82 -13.64 -14.45 5.58
N LEU A 83 -14.88 -14.00 5.40
CA LEU A 83 -15.27 -12.73 4.77
C LEU A 83 -14.45 -11.54 5.30
N TRP A 84 -13.98 -11.65 6.54
CA TRP A 84 -13.01 -10.79 7.20
C TRP A 84 -11.68 -10.61 6.46
N THR A 85 -11.07 -11.68 5.94
CA THR A 85 -9.78 -11.60 5.22
C THR A 85 -9.95 -10.83 3.91
N TYR A 86 -11.07 -11.05 3.23
CA TYR A 86 -11.43 -10.31 2.02
C TYR A 86 -11.72 -8.84 2.29
N GLY A 87 -12.52 -8.55 3.31
CA GLY A 87 -12.83 -7.17 3.72
C GLY A 87 -11.58 -6.40 4.11
N MET A 88 -10.69 -7.04 4.88
CA MET A 88 -9.44 -6.43 5.31
C MET A 88 -8.49 -6.16 4.13
N GLY A 89 -8.39 -7.08 3.17
CA GLY A 89 -7.62 -6.87 1.94
C GLY A 89 -8.15 -5.70 1.11
N TYR A 90 -9.47 -5.55 1.00
CA TYR A 90 -10.11 -4.42 0.31
C TYR A 90 -9.79 -3.08 0.99
N VAL A 91 -9.97 -3.01 2.31
CA VAL A 91 -9.74 -1.80 3.09
C VAL A 91 -8.26 -1.39 3.02
N LEU A 92 -7.34 -2.33 3.20
CA LEU A 92 -5.90 -2.08 3.07
C LEU A 92 -5.52 -1.59 1.66
N SER A 93 -6.10 -2.18 0.61
CA SER A 93 -5.84 -1.78 -0.78
C SER A 93 -6.32 -0.35 -1.04
N ILE A 94 -7.51 0.03 -0.57
CA ILE A 94 -8.05 1.39 -0.74
C ILE A 94 -7.22 2.43 0.03
N ILE A 95 -6.84 2.14 1.27
CA ILE A 95 -6.02 3.04 2.08
C ILE A 95 -4.64 3.22 1.42
N THR A 96 -4.01 2.12 0.98
CA THR A 96 -2.70 2.14 0.32
C THR A 96 -2.75 2.89 -1.01
N LEU A 97 -3.82 2.71 -1.79
CA LEU A 97 -4.10 3.48 -3.01
C LEU A 97 -4.16 4.98 -2.70
N CYS A 98 -4.92 5.38 -1.67
CA CYS A 98 -5.05 6.79 -1.26
C CYS A 98 -3.68 7.40 -0.94
N PHE A 99 -2.86 6.71 -0.15
CA PHE A 99 -1.51 7.18 0.17
C PHE A 99 -0.58 7.20 -1.05
N GLY A 100 -0.68 6.22 -1.96
CA GLY A 100 0.07 6.20 -3.22
C GLY A 100 -0.26 7.40 -4.13
N VAL A 101 -1.54 7.74 -4.25
CA VAL A 101 -2.01 8.89 -5.05
C VAL A 101 -1.65 10.23 -4.37
N MET A 102 -1.64 10.30 -3.03
CA MET A 102 -1.10 11.45 -2.32
C MET A 102 0.41 11.63 -2.55
N MET A 103 1.16 10.53 -2.66
CA MET A 103 2.60 10.54 -2.86
C MET A 103 2.99 11.02 -4.28
N THR A 104 2.20 10.66 -5.30
CA THR A 104 2.31 11.24 -6.66
C THR A 104 2.00 12.73 -6.68
N GLY A 105 1.22 13.23 -5.72
CA GLY A 105 0.85 14.64 -5.63
C GLY A 105 -0.22 15.04 -6.65
N ILE A 106 -0.93 14.06 -7.22
CA ILE A 106 -2.15 14.29 -8.02
C ILE A 106 -3.23 14.85 -7.09
N ILE A 107 -3.37 14.28 -5.89
CA ILE A 107 -4.21 14.82 -4.84
C ILE A 107 -3.34 15.74 -3.97
N ASN A 108 -3.27 17.02 -4.33
CA ASN A 108 -2.75 18.05 -3.45
C ASN A 108 -3.91 18.61 -2.63
N ILE A 109 -4.19 18.04 -1.46
CA ILE A 109 -5.17 18.63 -0.54
C ILE A 109 -4.61 19.98 -0.10
N ASN A 110 -5.11 21.03 -0.73
CA ASN A 110 -4.72 22.40 -0.46
C ASN A 110 -5.40 22.78 0.87
N TYR A 111 -4.70 22.61 1.99
CA TYR A 111 -5.18 22.90 3.35
C TYR A 111 -5.53 24.39 3.60
N LYS A 112 -5.61 25.23 2.56
CA LYS A 112 -5.83 26.66 2.67
C LYS A 112 -7.30 27.07 2.79
N LYS A 113 -8.23 26.16 3.11
CA LYS A 113 -9.67 26.47 3.11
C LYS A 113 -10.49 25.73 4.19
N ILE A 114 -9.97 25.56 5.40
CA ILE A 114 -10.80 25.30 6.59
C ILE A 114 -10.23 26.13 7.75
N ALA A 115 -10.51 27.42 7.72
CA ALA A 115 -10.47 28.32 8.86
C ALA A 115 -11.63 29.30 8.62
N VAL A 116 -12.83 28.90 9.04
CA VAL A 116 -13.98 29.78 9.29
C VAL A 116 -14.50 29.39 10.66
#